data_AF-A0A7W9WU51-F1
#
_entry.id   AF-A0A7W9WU51-F1
#
_cell.length_a   1.000
_cell.length_b   1.000
_cell.length_c   1.000
_cell.angle_alpha   90.00
_cell.angle_beta   90.00
_cell.angle_gamma   90.00
#
_symmetry.space_group_name_H-M   'P 1'
#
loop_
_entity.id
_entity.type
_entity.pdbx_description
1 polymer ?
#
loop_
_entity_poly.entity_id
_entity_poly.type
_entity_poly.pdbx_seq_one_letter_code
_entity_poly.pdbx_strand_id
1 'polypeptide(L)'
;MIVKIPNVLSPEEVRYCRDVLGASEWGDGKARAGEQARDVKDNLQIEMGSEPFREMGERVLRALGRNSLFNSLTIPLRVRSPMFNRYDFGMHYGPHVDGAIHSVPGDTRDALGGIFLDAVDRQIARAACGRSEHCCPIPIPRCSP
;
A
#
# COMPACT_ATOMS: atom_id res chain seq x y z
N MET A 1 -15.14 8.43 -5.96
CA MET A 1 -15.83 7.12 -6.04
C MET A 1 -14.82 6.04 -5.66
N ILE A 2 -15.15 5.11 -4.76
CA ILE A 2 -14.23 4.07 -4.27
C ILE A 2 -14.95 2.70 -4.34
N VAL A 3 -14.28 1.68 -4.88
CA VAL A 3 -14.78 0.30 -4.93
C VAL A 3 -13.93 -0.59 -4.03
N LYS A 4 -14.56 -1.51 -3.29
CA LYS A 4 -13.88 -2.48 -2.42
C LYS A 4 -13.85 -3.86 -3.07
N ILE A 5 -12.66 -4.44 -3.19
CA ILE A 5 -12.47 -5.82 -3.66
C ILE A 5 -12.02 -6.66 -2.47
N PRO A 6 -12.92 -7.47 -1.87
CA PRO A 6 -12.56 -8.31 -0.73
C PRO A 6 -11.70 -9.50 -1.17
N ASN A 7 -10.91 -10.04 -0.24
CA ASN A 7 -10.20 -11.32 -0.38
C ASN A 7 -9.34 -11.41 -1.65
N VAL A 8 -8.55 -10.36 -1.93
CA VAL A 8 -7.60 -10.34 -3.04
C VAL A 8 -6.48 -11.34 -2.75
N LEU A 9 -5.97 -11.33 -1.52
CA LEU A 9 -5.02 -12.31 -1.01
C LEU A 9 -5.75 -13.43 -0.25
N SER A 10 -5.25 -14.66 -0.39
CA SER A 10 -5.68 -15.79 0.44
C SER A 10 -5.19 -15.64 1.89
N PRO A 11 -5.80 -16.32 2.87
CA PRO A 11 -5.32 -16.30 4.25
C PRO A 11 -3.83 -16.70 4.40
N GLU A 12 -3.36 -17.64 3.58
CA GLU A 12 -1.97 -18.11 3.57
C GLU A 12 -1.03 -17.05 2.97
N GLU A 13 -1.42 -16.43 1.86
CA GLU A 13 -0.66 -15.31 1.26
C GLU A 13 -0.54 -14.15 2.25
N VAL A 14 -1.65 -13.82 2.94
CA VAL A 14 -1.67 -12.79 3.97
C VAL A 14 -0.72 -13.13 5.13
N ARG A 15 -0.77 -14.36 5.64
CA ARG A 15 0.13 -14.81 6.72
C ARG A 15 1.59 -14.68 6.30
N TYR A 16 1.93 -15.17 5.12
CA TYR A 16 3.28 -15.10 4.59
C TYR A 16 3.77 -13.66 4.44
N CYS A 17 2.93 -12.75 3.89
CA CYS A 17 3.28 -11.34 3.80
C CYS A 17 3.58 -10.72 5.18
N ARG A 18 2.84 -11.11 6.22
CA ARG A 18 3.10 -10.62 7.58
C ARG A 18 4.41 -11.12 8.15
N ASP A 19 4.73 -12.39 7.94
CA ASP A 19 5.98 -12.98 8.45
C ASP A 19 7.19 -12.28 7.84
N VAL A 20 7.17 -12.06 6.52
CA VAL A 20 8.26 -11.37 5.81
C VAL A 20 8.34 -9.89 6.21
N LEU A 21 7.22 -9.16 6.17
CA LEU A 21 7.20 -7.73 6.50
C LEU A 21 7.50 -7.48 7.99
N GLY A 22 7.10 -8.39 8.88
CA GLY A 22 7.39 -8.32 10.31
C GLY A 22 8.87 -8.50 10.64
N ALA A 23 9.60 -9.25 9.81
CA ALA A 23 11.05 -9.46 9.93
C ALA A 23 11.89 -8.44 9.13
N SER A 24 11.25 -7.58 8.33
CA SER A 24 11.94 -6.63 7.46
C SER A 24 12.42 -5.38 8.20
N GLU A 25 13.43 -4.72 7.63
CA GLU A 25 13.86 -3.39 8.08
C GLU A 25 12.92 -2.29 7.59
N TRP A 26 12.61 -1.35 8.48
CA TRP A 26 11.68 -0.25 8.25
C TRP A 26 12.43 1.09 8.33
N GLY A 27 12.38 1.87 7.26
CA GLY A 27 13.00 3.21 7.18
C GLY A 27 11.98 4.34 7.31
N ASP A 28 12.46 5.58 7.43
CA ASP A 28 11.61 6.77 7.45
C ASP A 28 10.91 6.98 6.09
N GLY A 29 9.58 6.94 6.08
CA GLY A 29 8.80 7.09 4.87
C GLY A 29 8.67 8.54 4.36
N LYS A 30 9.10 9.56 5.14
CA LYS A 30 9.21 10.96 4.70
C LYS A 30 10.26 11.14 3.63
N ALA A 31 11.37 10.39 3.70
CA ALA A 31 12.49 10.48 2.77
C ALA A 31 12.08 10.22 1.31
N ARG A 32 10.92 9.57 1.10
CA ARG A 32 10.39 9.17 -0.22
C ARG A 32 9.03 9.79 -0.55
N ALA A 33 8.54 10.70 0.28
CA ALA A 33 7.30 11.43 0.00
C ALA A 33 7.51 12.46 -1.11
N GLY A 34 6.50 12.63 -1.97
CA GLY A 34 6.45 13.81 -2.85
C GLY A 34 6.41 15.09 -2.02
N GLU A 35 6.86 16.21 -2.58
CA GLU A 35 7.01 17.48 -1.85
C GLU A 35 5.75 17.89 -1.07
N GLN A 36 4.56 17.70 -1.68
CA GLN A 36 3.27 18.01 -1.06
C GLN A 36 2.88 17.08 0.10
N ALA A 37 3.35 15.83 0.08
CA ALA A 37 3.00 14.82 1.06
C ALA A 37 3.99 14.76 2.23
N ARG A 38 5.23 15.22 2.03
CA ARG A 38 6.33 15.06 3.00
C ARG A 38 6.01 15.65 4.36
N ASP A 39 5.37 16.82 4.38
CA ASP A 39 5.14 17.55 5.62
C ASP A 39 3.97 16.97 6.44
N VAL A 40 3.13 16.15 5.81
CA VAL A 40 1.96 15.51 6.43
C VAL A 40 2.09 13.99 6.55
N LYS A 41 3.17 13.40 6.04
CA LYS A 41 3.43 11.96 6.09
C LYS A 41 4.35 11.66 7.25
N ASP A 42 3.89 10.92 8.24
CA ASP A 42 4.68 10.41 9.35
C ASP A 42 4.45 8.90 9.46
N ASN A 43 5.35 8.12 8.85
CA ASN A 43 5.23 6.67 8.80
C ASN A 43 6.59 6.00 8.59
N LEU A 44 6.60 4.69 8.74
CA LEU A 44 7.71 3.83 8.35
C LEU A 44 7.40 3.14 7.03
N GLN A 45 8.43 2.86 6.24
CA GLN A 45 8.27 2.21 4.94
C GLN A 45 9.42 1.25 4.66
N ILE A 46 9.12 0.14 3.99
CA ILE A 46 10.15 -0.76 3.44
C ILE A 46 10.91 -0.03 2.33
N GLU A 47 12.24 -0.19 2.31
CA GLU A 47 13.09 0.43 1.30
C GLU A 47 12.75 -0.11 -0.11
N MET A 48 12.56 0.81 -1.05
CA MET A 48 12.23 0.46 -2.44
C MET A 48 13.39 -0.32 -3.07
N GLY A 49 13.06 -1.42 -3.75
CA GLY A 49 14.05 -2.26 -4.42
C GLY A 49 14.75 -3.28 -3.51
N SER A 50 14.52 -3.23 -2.19
CA SER A 50 14.93 -4.31 -1.29
C SER A 50 14.28 -5.65 -1.70
N GLU A 51 14.88 -6.76 -1.28
CA GLU A 51 14.34 -8.09 -1.50
C GLU A 51 12.87 -8.23 -1.02
N PRO A 52 12.52 -7.88 0.24
CA PRO A 52 11.13 -7.97 0.70
C PRO A 52 10.18 -7.06 -0.09
N PHE A 53 10.61 -5.87 -0.51
CA PHE A 53 9.79 -4.98 -1.34
C PHE A 53 9.41 -5.63 -2.68
N ARG A 54 10.41 -6.22 -3.37
CA ARG A 54 10.20 -6.87 -4.67
C ARG A 54 9.31 -8.10 -4.52
N GLU A 55 9.64 -8.95 -3.56
CA GLU A 55 8.94 -10.21 -3.37
C GLU A 55 7.47 -10.00 -3.01
N MET A 56 7.20 -9.13 -2.03
CA MET A 56 5.82 -8.83 -1.63
C MET A 56 5.07 -8.11 -2.74
N GLY A 57 5.73 -7.19 -3.44
CA GLY A 57 5.15 -6.49 -4.58
C GLY A 57 4.67 -7.46 -5.66
N GLU A 58 5.51 -8.43 -6.05
CA GLU A 58 5.15 -9.43 -7.06
C GLU A 58 3.97 -10.30 -6.62
N ARG A 59 3.90 -10.72 -5.36
CA ARG A 59 2.80 -11.54 -4.84
C ARG A 59 1.48 -10.80 -4.93
N VAL A 60 1.46 -9.54 -4.50
CA VAL A 60 0.29 -8.69 -4.55
C VAL A 60 -0.15 -8.43 -6.00
N LEU A 61 0.80 -8.14 -6.90
CA LEU A 61 0.51 -7.93 -8.31
C LEU A 61 -0.05 -9.20 -8.98
N ARG A 62 0.48 -10.39 -8.65
CA ARG A 62 -0.09 -11.68 -9.09
C ARG A 62 -1.53 -11.86 -8.60
N ALA A 63 -1.79 -11.55 -7.34
CA ALA A 63 -3.11 -11.68 -6.73
C ALA A 63 -4.15 -10.74 -7.37
N LEU A 64 -3.74 -9.52 -7.72
CA LEU A 64 -4.58 -8.58 -8.46
C LEU A 64 -4.80 -9.02 -9.90
N GLY A 65 -3.75 -9.50 -10.58
CA GLY A 65 -3.83 -9.96 -11.96
C GLY A 65 -4.79 -11.15 -12.15
N ARG A 66 -4.92 -12.03 -11.14
CA ARG A 66 -5.90 -13.13 -11.15
C ARG A 66 -7.32 -12.71 -10.76
N ASN A 67 -7.55 -11.46 -10.35
CA ASN A 67 -8.86 -10.99 -9.91
C ASN A 67 -9.65 -10.37 -11.09
N SER A 68 -10.69 -11.07 -11.56
CA SER A 68 -11.49 -10.62 -12.71
C SER A 68 -12.21 -9.29 -12.47
N LEU A 69 -12.68 -9.04 -11.26
CA LEU A 69 -13.34 -7.78 -10.89
C LEU A 69 -12.36 -6.61 -10.99
N PHE A 70 -11.14 -6.76 -10.45
CA PHE A 70 -10.09 -5.75 -10.59
C PHE A 70 -9.82 -5.43 -12.06
N ASN A 71 -9.58 -6.45 -12.88
CA ASN A 71 -9.27 -6.28 -14.30
C ASN A 71 -10.40 -5.58 -15.06
N SER A 72 -11.66 -5.90 -14.75
CA SER A 72 -12.83 -5.24 -15.39
C SER A 72 -13.02 -3.78 -14.98
N LEU A 73 -12.63 -3.43 -13.75
CA LEU A 73 -12.86 -2.09 -13.19
C LEU A 73 -11.74 -1.13 -13.56
N THR A 74 -10.51 -1.61 -13.67
CA THR A 74 -9.35 -0.73 -13.81
C THR A 74 -8.68 -0.78 -15.17
N ILE A 75 -8.91 -1.82 -15.97
CA ILE A 75 -8.35 -2.03 -17.32
C ILE A 75 -6.87 -1.57 -17.37
N PRO A 76 -6.01 -2.15 -16.50
CA PRO A 76 -4.73 -1.55 -16.17
C PRO A 76 -3.75 -1.64 -17.35
N LEU A 77 -3.25 -0.48 -17.81
CA LEU A 77 -2.12 -0.46 -18.75
C LEU A 77 -0.80 -0.82 -18.04
N ARG A 78 -0.57 -0.21 -16.87
CA ARG A 78 0.56 -0.50 -15.97
C ARG A 78 0.12 -0.31 -14.52
N VAL A 79 0.71 -1.10 -13.62
CA VAL A 79 0.46 -1.01 -12.18
C VAL A 79 1.80 -0.76 -11.49
N ARG A 80 1.86 0.28 -10.67
CA ARG A 80 3.05 0.57 -9.86
C ARG A 80 3.18 -0.49 -8.76
N SER A 81 4.42 -0.91 -8.47
CA SER A 81 4.67 -1.81 -7.34
C SER A 81 4.05 -1.26 -6.06
N PRO A 82 3.30 -2.09 -5.30
CA PRO A 82 2.72 -1.69 -4.03
C PRO A 82 3.79 -1.18 -3.06
N MET A 83 3.45 -0.12 -2.34
CA MET A 83 4.28 0.41 -1.25
C MET A 83 3.85 -0.25 0.06
N PHE A 84 4.82 -0.62 0.89
CA PHE A 84 4.56 -1.23 2.21
C PHE A 84 4.86 -0.21 3.30
N ASN A 85 3.80 0.30 3.92
CA ASN A 85 3.87 1.31 4.97
C ASN A 85 3.50 0.69 6.32
N ARG A 86 4.10 1.21 7.39
CA ARG A 86 3.76 0.88 8.78
C ARG A 86 3.55 2.17 9.55
N TYR A 87 2.55 2.16 10.42
CA TYR A 87 2.19 3.27 11.29
C TYR A 87 2.17 2.77 12.72
N ASP A 88 3.07 3.29 13.54
CA ASP A 88 3.08 3.05 14.98
C ASP A 88 2.25 4.11 15.72
N PHE A 89 2.15 4.02 17.04
CA PHE A 89 1.35 4.96 17.83
C PHE A 89 1.84 6.41 17.63
N GLY A 90 0.93 7.31 17.27
CA GLY A 90 1.21 8.73 17.02
C GLY A 90 1.58 9.07 15.56
N MET A 91 1.93 8.06 14.76
CA MET A 91 2.20 8.22 13.32
C MET A 91 0.90 8.44 12.54
N HIS A 92 0.95 9.22 11.46
CA HIS A 92 -0.22 9.59 10.68
C HIS A 92 0.15 9.95 9.25
N TYR A 93 -0.85 9.93 8.35
CA TYR A 93 -0.72 10.55 7.04
C TYR A 93 -1.86 11.54 6.87
N GLY A 94 -1.54 12.82 7.00
CA GLY A 94 -2.52 13.90 6.96
C GLY A 94 -3.16 14.06 5.56
N PRO A 95 -4.24 14.87 5.49
CA PRO A 95 -4.93 15.13 4.24
C PRO A 95 -3.98 15.70 3.17
N HIS A 96 -4.00 15.10 1.99
CA HIS A 96 -3.23 15.55 0.82
C HIS A 96 -3.89 15.05 -0.46
N VAL A 97 -3.39 15.55 -1.59
CA VAL A 97 -3.71 15.03 -2.93
C VAL A 97 -2.49 14.29 -3.44
N ASP A 98 -2.69 13.10 -3.99
CA ASP A 98 -1.60 12.33 -4.59
C ASP A 98 -1.03 13.03 -5.83
N GLY A 99 0.25 12.79 -6.09
CA GLY A 99 0.90 13.28 -7.31
C GLY A 99 0.23 12.73 -8.57
N ALA A 100 0.05 13.57 -9.59
CA ALA A 100 -0.51 13.13 -10.86
C ALA A 100 0.50 12.32 -11.71
N ILE A 101 1.81 12.50 -11.46
CA ILE A 101 2.91 11.93 -12.24
C ILE A 101 3.88 11.23 -11.29
N HIS A 102 4.21 9.99 -11.61
CA HIS A 102 5.17 9.19 -10.86
C HIS A 102 6.18 8.56 -11.82
N SER A 103 7.45 8.93 -11.68
CA SER A 103 8.52 8.31 -12.44
C SER A 103 8.75 6.86 -11.99
N VAL A 104 8.98 5.97 -12.96
CA VAL A 104 9.34 4.57 -12.73
C VAL A 104 10.82 4.42 -13.08
N PRO A 105 11.69 4.04 -12.12
CA PRO A 105 13.11 3.84 -12.40
C PRO A 105 13.33 2.82 -13.52
N GLY A 106 14.09 3.20 -14.55
CA GLY A 106 14.41 2.35 -15.71
C GLY A 106 13.44 2.43 -16.89
N ASP A 107 12.34 3.17 -16.77
CA ASP A 107 11.43 3.48 -17.89
C ASP A 107 11.67 4.93 -18.34
N THR A 108 12.04 5.14 -19.61
CA THR A 108 12.30 6.47 -20.19
C THR A 108 11.03 7.23 -20.56
N ARG A 109 9.86 6.64 -20.33
CA ARG A 109 8.56 7.27 -20.55
C ARG A 109 7.88 7.54 -19.22
N ASP A 110 7.50 8.79 -18.98
CA ASP A 110 6.70 9.18 -17.82
C ASP A 110 5.44 8.31 -17.74
N ALA A 111 5.27 7.57 -16.63
CA ALA A 111 4.07 6.79 -16.40
C ALA A 111 2.93 7.75 -16.01
N LEU A 112 2.15 8.16 -17.01
CA LEU A 112 0.86 8.80 -16.80
C LEU A 112 -0.10 7.77 -16.20
N GLY A 113 -0.51 7.99 -14.94
CA GLY A 113 -1.62 7.27 -14.30
C GLY A 113 -1.32 5.81 -13.93
N GLY A 114 -0.52 5.60 -12.89
CA GLY A 114 -0.53 4.32 -12.17
C GLY A 114 -1.80 4.20 -11.32
N ILE A 115 -2.45 3.04 -11.33
CA ILE A 115 -3.52 2.75 -10.37
C ILE A 115 -2.90 2.70 -8.97
N PHE A 116 -3.30 3.62 -8.11
CA PHE A 116 -2.95 3.61 -6.69
C PHE A 116 -3.77 2.53 -5.98
N LEU A 117 -3.08 1.49 -5.54
CA LEU A 117 -3.67 0.37 -4.82
C LEU A 117 -3.51 0.58 -3.32
N ASP A 118 -4.44 1.30 -2.71
CA ASP A 118 -4.63 1.32 -1.24
C ASP A 118 -5.22 -0.03 -0.72
N ALA A 119 -5.71 -0.88 -1.65
CA ALA A 119 -6.64 -1.97 -1.36
C ALA A 119 -6.05 -3.19 -0.63
N VAL A 120 -4.73 -3.37 -0.63
CA VAL A 120 -4.09 -4.56 -0.05
C VAL A 120 -3.62 -4.32 1.37
N ASP A 121 -3.42 -3.04 1.72
CA ASP A 121 -2.98 -2.60 3.04
C ASP A 121 -3.90 -3.14 4.14
N ARG A 122 -5.23 -3.07 3.98
CA ARG A 122 -6.17 -3.57 5.00
C ARG A 122 -6.17 -5.08 5.18
N GLN A 123 -5.85 -5.88 4.17
CA GLN A 123 -5.81 -7.35 4.28
C GLN A 123 -4.56 -7.81 5.03
N ILE A 124 -3.43 -7.12 4.80
CA ILE A 124 -2.17 -7.37 5.49
C ILE A 124 -2.19 -6.74 6.90
N ALA A 125 -2.56 -5.46 7.03
CA ALA A 125 -2.55 -4.67 8.26
C ALA A 125 -3.50 -5.19 9.35
N ARG A 126 -4.71 -5.70 9.00
CA ARG A 126 -5.69 -6.18 10.00
C ARG A 126 -5.24 -7.36 10.86
N ALA A 127 -4.11 -8.01 10.58
CA ALA A 127 -3.50 -8.89 11.57
C ALA A 127 -1.97 -8.80 11.69
N ALA A 128 -1.37 -7.70 11.22
CA ALA A 128 -0.01 -7.32 11.60
C ALA A 128 0.01 -6.59 12.96
N CYS A 129 -1.10 -5.96 13.36
CA CYS A 129 -1.23 -5.44 14.73
C CYS A 129 -1.59 -6.58 15.69
N GLY A 130 -0.63 -6.96 16.53
CA GLY A 130 -0.88 -7.82 17.68
C GLY A 130 -1.85 -7.15 18.65
N ARG A 131 -3.07 -7.70 18.75
CA ARG A 131 -3.99 -7.62 19.91
C ARG A 131 -4.32 -6.25 20.53
N SER A 132 -4.10 -5.11 19.88
CA SER A 132 -4.61 -3.83 20.39
C SER A 132 -5.64 -3.22 19.43
N GLU A 133 -6.85 -3.01 19.94
CA GLU A 133 -8.00 -2.42 19.24
C GLU A 133 -7.79 -0.94 18.87
N HIS A 134 -6.57 -0.42 19.03
CA HIS A 134 -6.19 0.99 18.98
C HIS A 134 -5.14 1.31 17.91
N CYS A 135 -4.74 0.33 17.08
CA CYS A 135 -3.68 0.45 16.06
C CYS A 135 -4.06 1.20 14.77
N CYS A 136 -5.29 1.70 14.63
CA CYS A 136 -5.70 2.42 13.42
C CYS A 136 -6.34 3.74 13.81
N PRO A 137 -5.60 4.87 13.80
CA PRO A 137 -6.18 6.20 13.94
C PRO A 137 -6.44 6.80 12.55
N ILE A 138 -6.89 6.00 11.57
CA ILE A 138 -7.62 6.59 10.45
C ILE A 138 -9.09 6.58 10.91
N PRO A 139 -9.64 7.72 11.39
CA PRO A 139 -11.07 7.82 11.62
C PRO A 139 -11.74 7.61 10.26
N ILE A 140 -12.27 6.40 10.04
CA ILE A 140 -13.22 6.18 8.97
C ILE A 140 -14.43 7.05 9.36
N PRO A 141 -14.86 8.04 8.55
CA PRO A 141 -16.11 8.70 8.82
C PRO A 141 -17.15 7.59 8.90
N ARG A 142 -17.76 7.41 10.07
CA ARG A 142 -18.92 6.53 10.22
C ARG A 142 -19.94 7.08 9.23
N CYS A 143 -20.17 6.39 8.12
CA CYS A 143 -21.40 6.58 7.39
C CYS A 143 -22.51 6.26 8.38
N SER A 144 -23.09 7.31 8.93
CA SER A 144 -24.34 7.22 9.69
C SER A 144 -25.44 6.81 8.70
N PRO A 145 -26.48 6.10 9.18
CA PRO A 145 -27.46 5.42 8.34
C PRO A 145 -28.18 6.34 7.35
#